data_AF-A0A653YBT8-F1
#
_entry.id   AF-A0A653YBT8-F1
#
_cell.length_a   1.000
_cell.length_b   1.000
_cell.length_c   1.000
_cell.angle_alpha   90.00
_cell.angle_beta   90.00
_cell.angle_gamma   90.00
#
_symmetry.space_group_name_H-M   'P 1'
#
loop_
_entity.id
_entity.type
_entity.pdbx_description
1 polymer ?
#
loop_
_entity_poly.entity_id
_entity_poly.type
_entity_poly.pdbx_seq_one_letter_code
_entity_poly.pdbx_strand_id
1 'polypeptide(L)'
;MKPTLYFIFILIFCLSIVSCKKEKKTQQNFGKFVVDEGLPQNDTIKRLSKYPELKLYKKEKIESKTRTAYIIQTTVLFQTDKYKCNAVSKNDTLEILLNNNNGLYGNGVLIKVFDNHFFIKDIDPKTLHGEIKFMKTKPVYQKLVLNNNSFQKNDTVYGFIDYNTKVENFTKDFRGYFRALVK
;
A
#
# COMPACT_ATOMS: atom_id res chain seq x y z
N MET A 1 6.90 52.02 33.89
CA MET A 1 6.03 51.25 32.97
C MET A 1 5.03 50.45 33.79
N LYS A 2 3.73 50.47 33.42
CA LYS A 2 2.65 49.85 34.22
C LYS A 2 2.80 48.31 34.24
N PRO A 3 2.52 47.63 35.36
CA PRO A 3 2.68 46.17 35.49
C PRO A 3 1.85 45.36 34.47
N THR A 4 0.76 45.95 33.98
CA THR A 4 -0.06 45.43 32.87
C THR A 4 0.71 45.29 31.55
N LEU A 5 1.69 46.15 31.29
CA LEU A 5 2.49 46.08 30.07
C LEU A 5 3.47 44.90 30.09
N TYR A 6 4.06 44.59 31.25
CA TYR A 6 4.90 43.41 31.45
C TYR A 6 4.10 42.12 31.30
N PHE A 7 2.87 42.10 31.81
CA PHE A 7 2.01 40.92 31.71
C PHE A 7 1.64 40.59 30.24
N ILE A 8 1.38 41.62 29.42
CA ILE A 8 1.11 41.45 27.99
C ILE A 8 2.34 40.92 27.25
N PHE A 9 3.54 41.44 27.55
CA PHE A 9 4.78 40.95 26.93
C PHE A 9 5.07 39.48 27.29
N ILE A 10 4.84 39.08 28.55
CA ILE A 10 5.01 37.69 28.99
C ILE A 10 3.98 36.77 28.33
N LEU A 11 2.73 37.21 28.17
CA LEU A 11 1.68 36.43 27.52
C LEU A 11 1.98 36.18 26.03
N ILE A 12 2.45 37.20 25.31
CA ILE A 12 2.86 37.09 23.89
C ILE A 12 4.06 36.15 23.75
N PHE A 13 5.04 36.24 24.66
CA PHE A 13 6.18 35.34 24.67
C PHE A 13 5.76 33.90 24.96
N CYS A 14 4.86 33.65 25.91
CA CYS A 14 4.30 32.33 26.20
C CYS A 14 3.48 31.73 25.05
N LEU A 15 2.77 32.55 24.26
CA LEU A 15 2.04 32.09 23.07
C LEU A 15 2.98 31.66 21.93
N SER A 16 4.17 32.26 21.84
CA SER A 16 5.15 31.91 20.79
C SER A 16 5.86 30.57 21.02
N ILE A 17 5.87 30.06 22.26
CA ILE A 17 6.42 28.74 22.61
C ILE A 17 5.42 27.60 22.38
N VAL A 18 4.13 27.89 22.17
CA VAL A 18 3.14 26.94 21.63
C VAL A 18 3.28 26.83 20.11
N SER A 19 4.52 26.86 19.62
CA SER A 19 4.82 26.46 18.25
C SER A 19 4.56 24.96 18.16
N CYS A 20 3.44 24.60 17.53
CA CYS A 20 3.11 23.24 17.10
C CYS A 20 4.41 22.53 16.70
N LYS A 21 4.80 21.49 17.44
CA LYS A 21 5.83 20.56 16.97
C LYS A 21 5.30 20.01 15.65
N LYS A 22 5.75 20.58 14.52
CA LYS A 22 5.55 19.96 13.22
C LYS A 22 6.23 18.60 13.35
N GLU A 23 5.44 17.55 13.50
CA GLU A 23 5.92 16.19 13.32
C GLU A 23 6.78 16.22 12.06
N LYS A 24 8.01 15.69 12.15
CA LYS A 24 8.86 15.49 10.97
C LYS A 24 8.01 14.74 9.97
N LYS A 25 7.44 15.45 8.98
CA LYS A 25 6.72 14.84 7.86
C LYS A 25 7.74 13.93 7.21
N THR A 26 7.62 12.63 7.47
CA THR A 26 8.37 11.61 6.74
C THR A 26 8.11 11.92 5.27
N GLN A 27 9.15 12.30 4.53
CA GLN A 27 9.02 12.67 3.12
C GLN A 27 8.48 11.45 2.37
N GLN A 28 7.18 11.46 2.12
CA GLN A 28 6.48 10.35 1.50
C GLN A 28 6.81 10.40 0.02
N ASN A 29 7.47 9.36 -0.49
CA ASN A 29 7.93 9.34 -1.88
C ASN A 29 6.76 8.97 -2.79
N PHE A 30 6.10 9.99 -3.33
CA PHE A 30 4.99 9.81 -4.27
C PHE A 30 5.54 9.51 -5.67
N GLY A 31 5.17 8.35 -6.22
CA GLY A 31 5.43 7.99 -7.62
C GLY A 31 4.26 8.42 -8.50
N LYS A 32 4.50 8.58 -9.80
CA LYS A 32 3.43 8.64 -10.81
C LYS A 32 3.20 7.24 -11.35
N PHE A 33 1.94 6.80 -11.44
CA PHE A 33 1.63 5.52 -12.07
C PHE A 33 1.41 5.70 -13.58
N VAL A 34 1.53 4.61 -14.31
CA VAL A 34 1.30 4.57 -15.76
C VAL A 34 -0.06 3.94 -16.03
N VAL A 35 -0.79 4.46 -17.02
CA VAL A 35 -2.02 3.85 -17.51
C VAL A 35 -1.72 2.98 -18.73
N ASP A 36 -2.20 1.75 -18.71
CA ASP A 36 -2.14 0.81 -19.82
C ASP A 36 -3.49 0.10 -19.98
N GLU A 37 -4.31 0.58 -20.90
CA GLU A 37 -5.64 0.02 -21.19
C GLU A 37 -5.57 -1.42 -21.74
N GLY A 38 -4.42 -1.83 -22.27
CA GLY A 38 -4.16 -3.19 -22.75
C GLY A 38 -3.84 -4.19 -21.64
N LEU A 39 -3.64 -3.72 -20.40
CA LEU A 39 -3.26 -4.56 -19.26
C LEU A 39 -4.22 -5.75 -19.00
N PRO A 40 -5.56 -5.62 -19.12
CA PRO A 40 -6.48 -6.76 -18.99
C PRO A 40 -6.23 -7.87 -20.03
N GLN A 41 -5.58 -7.55 -21.15
CA GLN A 41 -5.25 -8.52 -22.20
C GLN A 41 -3.96 -9.31 -21.92
N ASN A 42 -3.19 -8.92 -20.90
CA ASN A 42 -1.97 -9.61 -20.49
C ASN A 42 -2.24 -11.09 -20.13
N ASP A 43 -1.39 -11.99 -20.62
CA ASP A 43 -1.58 -13.44 -20.45
C ASP A 43 -1.57 -13.87 -18.98
N THR A 44 -0.72 -13.26 -18.14
CA THR A 44 -0.68 -13.56 -16.71
C THR A 44 -2.00 -13.16 -16.05
N ILE A 45 -2.53 -11.98 -16.38
CA ILE A 45 -3.84 -11.51 -15.88
C ILE A 45 -4.97 -12.43 -16.34
N LYS A 46 -5.00 -12.81 -17.63
CA LYS A 46 -5.97 -13.76 -18.18
C LYS A 46 -5.91 -15.11 -17.44
N ARG A 47 -4.72 -15.59 -17.10
CA ARG A 47 -4.54 -16.83 -16.32
C ARG A 47 -5.13 -16.71 -14.92
N LEU A 48 -5.06 -15.55 -14.25
CA LEU A 48 -5.67 -15.38 -12.91
C LEU A 48 -7.17 -15.72 -12.91
N SER A 49 -7.87 -15.35 -13.98
CA SER A 49 -9.30 -15.64 -14.15
C SER A 49 -9.64 -17.13 -14.30
N LYS A 50 -8.65 -18.00 -14.54
CA LYS A 50 -8.82 -19.44 -14.74
C LYS A 50 -8.63 -20.27 -13.48
N TYR A 51 -8.06 -19.69 -12.42
CA TYR A 51 -7.75 -20.40 -11.18
C TYR A 51 -8.59 -19.87 -10.02
N PRO A 52 -9.02 -20.73 -9.08
CA PRO A 52 -9.72 -20.29 -7.89
C PRO A 52 -8.78 -19.48 -6.98
N GLU A 53 -9.39 -18.67 -6.11
CA GLU A 53 -8.62 -17.89 -5.14
C GLU A 53 -7.90 -18.76 -4.09
N LEU A 54 -6.89 -18.18 -3.44
CA LEU A 54 -5.96 -18.82 -2.53
C LEU A 54 -6.66 -18.93 -1.20
N LYS A 55 -6.49 -20.10 -0.59
CA LYS A 55 -6.79 -20.35 0.80
C LYS A 55 -5.47 -20.31 1.58
N LEU A 56 -5.17 -19.15 2.16
CA LEU A 56 -3.97 -18.88 2.96
C LEU A 56 -4.04 -19.53 4.35
N TYR A 57 -5.23 -19.81 4.88
CA TYR A 57 -5.41 -20.50 6.16
C TYR A 57 -6.74 -21.26 6.27
N LYS A 58 -6.81 -22.25 7.16
CA LYS A 58 -7.91 -23.23 7.22
C LYS A 58 -9.30 -22.60 7.42
N LYS A 59 -9.39 -21.54 8.25
CA LYS A 59 -10.63 -20.83 8.59
C LYS A 59 -10.99 -19.70 7.62
N GLU A 60 -10.20 -19.48 6.57
CA GLU A 60 -10.44 -18.41 5.62
C GLU A 60 -11.72 -18.65 4.81
N LYS A 61 -12.51 -17.59 4.64
CA LYS A 61 -13.63 -17.56 3.70
C LYS A 61 -13.13 -17.07 2.34
N ILE A 62 -13.40 -17.84 1.29
CA ILE A 62 -13.02 -17.46 -0.07
C ILE A 62 -14.01 -16.41 -0.60
N GLU A 63 -13.54 -15.19 -0.78
CA GLU A 63 -14.36 -14.06 -1.27
C GLU A 63 -14.41 -13.94 -2.80
N SER A 64 -13.42 -14.50 -3.49
CA SER A 64 -13.30 -14.42 -4.96
C SER A 64 -13.31 -15.80 -5.59
N LYS A 65 -14.06 -15.94 -6.69
CA LYS A 65 -14.06 -17.17 -7.51
C LYS A 65 -12.82 -17.30 -8.39
N THR A 66 -12.05 -16.22 -8.54
CA THR A 66 -10.83 -16.17 -9.36
C THR A 66 -9.65 -15.71 -8.53
N ARG A 67 -8.44 -16.15 -8.91
CA ARG A 67 -7.17 -15.62 -8.37
C ARG A 67 -7.14 -14.11 -8.56
N THR A 68 -6.73 -13.37 -7.53
CA THR A 68 -6.62 -11.91 -7.59
C THR A 68 -5.18 -11.43 -7.78
N ALA A 69 -4.16 -12.25 -7.51
CA ALA A 69 -2.78 -11.82 -7.68
C ALA A 69 -1.83 -12.96 -8.07
N TYR A 70 -0.81 -12.60 -8.85
CA TYR A 70 0.41 -13.38 -9.03
C TYR A 70 1.57 -12.44 -8.78
N ILE A 71 2.02 -12.42 -7.53
CA ILE A 71 3.13 -11.61 -7.04
C ILE A 71 4.23 -12.55 -6.55
N ILE A 72 5.45 -12.22 -6.93
CA ILE A 72 6.67 -12.80 -6.40
C ILE A 72 7.31 -11.74 -5.51
N GLN A 73 7.53 -12.11 -4.25
CA GLN A 73 8.36 -11.34 -3.35
C GLN A 73 9.66 -12.09 -3.11
N THR A 74 10.78 -11.42 -3.34
CA THR A 74 12.13 -11.96 -3.09
C THR A 74 12.82 -11.11 -2.04
N THR A 75 13.43 -11.77 -1.07
CA THR A 75 14.36 -11.17 -0.11
C THR A 75 15.69 -11.89 -0.20
N VAL A 76 16.70 -11.43 0.54
CA VAL A 76 18.03 -12.09 0.59
C VAL A 76 17.93 -13.57 1.01
N LEU A 77 16.92 -13.94 1.81
CA LEU A 77 16.85 -15.27 2.43
C LEU A 77 15.77 -16.18 1.85
N PHE A 78 14.72 -15.63 1.23
CA PHE A 78 13.56 -16.39 0.79
C PHE A 78 12.82 -15.71 -0.34
N GLN A 79 12.17 -16.55 -1.16
CA GLN A 79 11.17 -16.15 -2.13
C GLN A 79 9.80 -16.65 -1.68
N THR A 80 8.78 -15.80 -1.76
CA THR A 80 7.39 -16.18 -1.50
C THR A 80 6.52 -15.72 -2.65
N ASP A 81 5.70 -16.63 -3.13
CA ASP A 81 4.48 -16.36 -3.87
C ASP A 81 3.30 -16.60 -2.92
N LYS A 82 2.04 -16.50 -3.37
CA LYS A 82 0.80 -16.60 -2.56
C LYS A 82 0.25 -15.30 -1.97
N TYR A 83 0.29 -14.23 -2.76
CA TYR A 83 -0.43 -13.00 -2.44
C TYR A 83 -1.88 -13.04 -2.94
N LYS A 84 -2.72 -12.23 -2.30
CA LYS A 84 -4.07 -11.87 -2.72
C LYS A 84 -4.16 -10.36 -2.87
N CYS A 85 -5.04 -9.91 -3.75
CA CYS A 85 -5.33 -8.50 -3.98
C CYS A 85 -6.75 -8.15 -3.54
N ASN A 86 -6.89 -7.08 -2.77
CA ASN A 86 -8.16 -6.44 -2.47
C ASN A 86 -8.08 -4.96 -2.87
N ALA A 87 -9.16 -4.42 -3.41
CA ALA A 87 -9.26 -3.01 -3.76
C ALA A 87 -10.50 -2.39 -3.11
N VAL A 88 -10.34 -1.21 -2.52
CA VAL A 88 -11.42 -0.45 -1.90
C VAL A 88 -11.29 1.01 -2.32
N SER A 89 -12.40 1.62 -2.74
CA SER A 89 -12.43 3.06 -2.95
C SER A 89 -12.83 3.75 -1.65
N LYS A 90 -12.01 4.70 -1.19
CA LYS A 90 -12.30 5.54 -0.02
C LYS A 90 -12.11 7.00 -0.40
N ASN A 91 -13.21 7.72 -0.50
CA ASN A 91 -13.23 9.10 -1.01
C ASN A 91 -12.53 9.14 -2.39
N ASP A 92 -11.54 10.01 -2.56
CA ASP A 92 -10.79 10.17 -3.81
C ASP A 92 -9.51 9.29 -3.86
N THR A 93 -9.43 8.26 -3.03
CA THR A 93 -8.27 7.35 -2.97
C THR A 93 -8.68 5.91 -3.20
N LEU A 94 -8.05 5.28 -4.19
CA LEU A 94 -8.09 3.84 -4.36
C LEU A 94 -7.01 3.20 -3.47
N GLU A 95 -7.44 2.35 -2.54
CA GLU A 95 -6.56 1.53 -1.70
C GLU A 95 -6.48 0.12 -2.28
N ILE A 96 -5.27 -0.28 -2.71
CA ILE A 96 -4.98 -1.63 -3.24
C ILE A 96 -4.09 -2.34 -2.23
N LEU A 97 -4.63 -3.38 -1.61
CA LEU A 97 -3.93 -4.21 -0.64
C LEU A 97 -3.46 -5.51 -1.30
N LEU A 98 -2.15 -5.69 -1.40
CA LEU A 98 -1.51 -6.92 -1.86
C LEU A 98 -0.87 -7.61 -0.66
N ASN A 99 -1.48 -8.66 -0.13
CA ASN A 99 -0.96 -9.32 1.07
C ASN A 99 -1.06 -10.85 1.03
N ASN A 100 -0.32 -11.52 1.90
CA ASN A 100 -0.35 -12.98 2.08
C ASN A 100 -0.70 -13.37 3.53
N ASN A 101 -1.59 -12.61 4.16
CA ASN A 101 -1.99 -12.82 5.56
C ASN A 101 -2.54 -14.24 5.79
N ASN A 102 -1.96 -14.96 6.75
CA ASN A 102 -2.33 -16.34 7.08
C ASN A 102 -3.15 -16.45 8.38
N GLY A 103 -3.64 -15.33 8.92
CA GLY A 103 -4.40 -15.25 10.17
C GLY A 103 -3.56 -15.12 11.44
N LEU A 104 -2.26 -15.40 11.39
CA LEU A 104 -1.32 -15.12 12.49
C LEU A 104 -0.47 -13.90 12.20
N TYR A 105 0.12 -13.82 11.00
CA TYR A 105 0.91 -12.69 10.54
C TYR A 105 0.58 -12.40 9.07
N GLY A 106 0.97 -11.21 8.60
CA GLY A 106 0.82 -10.85 7.20
C GLY A 106 2.05 -10.15 6.66
N ASN A 107 2.33 -10.38 5.39
CA ASN A 107 3.33 -9.63 4.63
C ASN A 107 2.65 -9.05 3.38
N GLY A 108 3.30 -8.07 2.76
CA GLY A 108 2.81 -7.43 1.54
C GLY A 108 2.93 -5.93 1.57
N VAL A 109 2.06 -5.27 0.81
CA VAL A 109 2.04 -3.82 0.64
C VAL A 109 0.62 -3.29 0.56
N LEU A 110 0.41 -2.07 1.05
CA LEU A 110 -0.73 -1.24 0.73
C LEU A 110 -0.29 -0.15 -0.24
N ILE A 111 -0.90 -0.13 -1.42
CA ILE A 111 -0.72 0.91 -2.42
C ILE A 111 -1.89 1.88 -2.28
N LYS A 112 -1.61 3.17 -2.15
CA LYS A 112 -2.65 4.21 -2.21
C LYS A 112 -2.47 5.01 -3.48
N VAL A 113 -3.54 5.10 -4.26
CA VAL A 113 -3.57 5.77 -5.56
C VAL A 113 -4.54 6.93 -5.50
N PHE A 114 -4.09 8.11 -5.90
CA PHE A 114 -4.89 9.35 -5.92
C PHE A 114 -4.23 10.33 -6.88
N ASP A 115 -5.03 11.09 -7.62
CA ASP A 115 -4.56 12.17 -8.50
C ASP A 115 -3.34 11.79 -9.36
N ASN A 116 -3.40 10.69 -10.12
CA ASN A 116 -2.30 10.16 -10.95
C ASN A 116 -1.00 9.80 -10.22
N HIS A 117 -0.99 9.89 -8.89
CA HIS A 117 0.11 9.54 -8.02
C HIS A 117 -0.21 8.29 -7.21
N PHE A 118 0.84 7.70 -6.67
CA PHE A 118 0.72 6.64 -5.70
C PHE A 118 1.84 6.68 -4.68
N PHE A 119 1.62 6.01 -3.56
CA PHE A 119 2.71 5.60 -2.68
C PHE A 119 2.44 4.20 -2.14
N ILE A 120 3.52 3.56 -1.68
CA ILE A 120 3.48 2.21 -1.14
C ILE A 120 3.81 2.25 0.36
N LYS A 121 3.05 1.50 1.15
CA LYS A 121 3.35 1.21 2.55
C LYS A 121 3.59 -0.28 2.71
N ASP A 122 4.74 -0.66 3.22
CA ASP A 122 5.05 -2.06 3.54
C ASP A 122 4.36 -2.50 4.82
N ILE A 123 3.73 -3.68 4.78
CA ILE A 123 3.15 -4.32 5.96
C ILE A 123 4.29 -4.86 6.82
N ASP A 124 4.22 -4.61 8.13
CA ASP A 124 5.18 -5.17 9.07
C ASP A 124 4.88 -6.66 9.33
N PRO A 125 5.74 -7.59 8.90
CA PRO A 125 5.53 -9.03 9.08
C PRO A 125 5.58 -9.47 10.55
N LYS A 126 6.08 -8.62 11.46
CA LYS A 126 6.07 -8.88 12.91
C LYS A 126 4.72 -8.62 13.55
N THR A 127 3.77 -8.06 12.81
CA THR A 127 2.42 -7.79 13.32
C THR A 127 1.65 -9.09 13.47
N LEU A 128 1.21 -9.37 14.71
CA LEU A 128 0.50 -10.59 15.06
C LEU A 128 -1.02 -10.43 14.98
N HIS A 129 -1.72 -11.57 15.03
CA HIS A 129 -3.19 -11.68 15.11
C HIS A 129 -3.94 -11.02 13.95
N GLY A 130 -3.30 -10.99 12.76
CA GLY A 130 -3.93 -10.48 11.55
C GLY A 130 -4.14 -8.97 11.52
N GLU A 131 -3.63 -8.22 12.50
CA GLU A 131 -3.58 -6.77 12.45
C GLU A 131 -2.69 -6.32 11.29
N ILE A 132 -3.02 -5.17 10.68
CA ILE A 132 -2.19 -4.55 9.65
C ILE A 132 -1.51 -3.33 10.26
N LYS A 133 -0.20 -3.43 10.51
CA LYS A 133 0.67 -2.28 10.80
C LYS A 133 1.67 -2.11 9.67
N PHE A 134 2.17 -0.89 9.54
CA PHE A 134 3.11 -0.54 8.47
C PHE A 134 4.49 -0.28 9.07
N MET A 135 5.52 -0.82 8.41
CA MET A 135 6.90 -0.57 8.79
C MET A 135 7.50 0.58 7.98
N LYS A 136 8.53 1.22 8.55
CA LYS A 136 9.29 2.24 7.82
C LYS A 136 10.22 1.55 6.82
N THR A 137 10.11 1.93 5.56
CA THR A 137 10.95 1.42 4.48
C THR A 137 11.51 2.57 3.66
N LYS A 138 12.54 2.28 2.87
CA LYS A 138 13.15 3.24 1.93
C LYS A 138 13.03 2.66 0.52
N PRO A 139 11.99 3.06 -0.25
CA PRO A 139 11.87 2.69 -1.65
C PRO A 139 13.15 3.05 -2.42
N VAL A 140 13.71 2.07 -3.11
CA VAL A 140 14.83 2.28 -4.05
C VAL A 140 14.25 2.51 -5.45
N TYR A 141 13.22 1.74 -5.80
CA TYR A 141 12.51 1.84 -7.07
C TYR A 141 11.04 1.48 -6.88
N GLN A 142 10.15 2.19 -7.57
CA GLN A 142 8.72 1.92 -7.54
C GLN A 142 8.10 2.20 -8.91
N LYS A 143 7.38 1.21 -9.44
CA LYS A 143 6.56 1.32 -10.64
C LYS A 143 5.21 0.68 -10.39
N LEU A 144 4.17 1.41 -10.78
CA LEU A 144 2.79 0.96 -10.79
C LEU A 144 2.21 1.21 -12.18
N VAL A 145 1.58 0.20 -12.74
CA VAL A 145 0.79 0.30 -13.99
C VAL A 145 -0.62 -0.13 -13.65
N LEU A 146 -1.61 0.66 -14.06
CA LEU A 146 -3.04 0.37 -13.88
C LEU A 146 -3.76 0.46 -15.23
N ASN A 147 -4.91 -0.20 -15.36
CA ASN A 147 -5.69 -0.16 -16.60
C ASN A 147 -6.50 1.13 -16.80
N ASN A 148 -6.62 1.96 -15.77
CA ASN A 148 -7.35 3.22 -15.79
C ASN A 148 -6.72 4.20 -14.78
N ASN A 149 -7.04 5.49 -14.88
CA ASN A 149 -6.63 6.53 -13.93
C ASN A 149 -7.70 6.85 -12.87
N SER A 150 -8.93 6.39 -13.08
CA SER A 150 -10.07 6.59 -12.19
C SER A 150 -10.81 5.28 -12.00
N PHE A 151 -11.26 5.03 -10.76
CA PHE A 151 -11.92 3.79 -10.38
C PHE A 151 -13.10 4.09 -9.46
N GLN A 152 -14.26 3.58 -9.84
CA GLN A 152 -15.48 3.61 -9.05
C GLN A 152 -15.75 2.25 -8.41
N LYS A 153 -16.67 2.23 -7.46
CA LYS A 153 -17.15 0.99 -6.87
C LYS A 153 -17.70 0.06 -7.96
N ASN A 154 -17.39 -1.22 -7.86
CA ASN A 154 -17.67 -2.28 -8.83
C ASN A 154 -16.83 -2.26 -10.11
N ASP A 155 -15.92 -1.31 -10.29
CA ASP A 155 -14.93 -1.42 -11.36
C ASP A 155 -13.98 -2.59 -11.07
N THR A 156 -13.42 -3.16 -12.14
CA THR A 156 -12.29 -4.07 -11.99
C THR A 156 -11.00 -3.31 -12.24
N VAL A 157 -10.17 -3.23 -11.21
CA VAL A 157 -8.79 -2.78 -11.36
C VAL A 157 -7.93 -3.94 -11.81
N TYR A 158 -7.11 -3.71 -12.82
CA TYR A 158 -6.03 -4.55 -13.26
C TYR A 158 -4.74 -3.78 -13.06
N GLY A 159 -3.70 -4.45 -12.57
CA GLY A 159 -2.46 -3.76 -12.26
C GLY A 159 -1.22 -4.62 -12.37
N PHE A 160 -0.10 -3.93 -12.54
CA PHE A 160 1.25 -4.46 -12.43
C PHE A 160 2.04 -3.61 -11.46
N ILE A 161 2.76 -4.25 -10.55
CA ILE A 161 3.67 -3.63 -9.62
C ILE A 161 5.09 -4.15 -9.85
N ASP A 162 6.05 -3.25 -9.75
CA ASP A 162 7.47 -3.57 -9.68
C ASP A 162 8.12 -2.63 -8.66
N TYR A 163 8.38 -3.17 -7.48
CA TYR A 163 8.76 -2.41 -6.29
C TYR A 163 9.99 -3.03 -5.64
N ASN A 164 11.03 -2.22 -5.46
CA ASN A 164 12.23 -2.57 -4.70
C ASN A 164 12.38 -1.61 -3.53
N THR A 165 12.62 -2.16 -2.35
CA THR A 165 12.75 -1.36 -1.13
C THR A 165 13.79 -1.91 -0.19
N LYS A 166 14.43 -1.01 0.56
CA LYS A 166 15.34 -1.36 1.64
C LYS A 166 14.60 -1.31 2.97
N VAL A 167 14.69 -2.40 3.70
CA VAL A 167 14.14 -2.61 5.03
C VAL A 167 15.30 -2.86 5.98
N GLU A 168 15.76 -1.83 6.69
CA GLU A 168 16.92 -1.83 7.60
C GLU A 168 18.11 -2.69 7.13
N ASN A 169 18.05 -4.01 7.38
CA ASN A 169 19.10 -4.99 7.15
C ASN A 169 18.93 -5.84 5.87
N PHE A 170 17.85 -5.68 5.10
CA PHE A 170 17.62 -6.46 3.88
C PHE A 170 16.93 -5.65 2.77
N THR A 171 17.02 -6.17 1.55
CA THR A 171 16.28 -5.66 0.39
C THR A 171 15.11 -6.58 0.10
N LYS A 172 13.99 -5.99 -0.31
CA LYS A 172 12.77 -6.67 -0.72
C LYS A 172 12.44 -6.25 -2.16
N ASP A 173 12.38 -7.24 -3.04
CA ASP A 173 11.78 -7.14 -4.37
C ASP A 173 10.35 -7.64 -4.31
N PHE A 174 9.43 -6.90 -4.92
CA PHE A 174 8.00 -7.21 -4.92
C PHE A 174 7.41 -6.89 -6.29
N ARG A 175 7.17 -7.93 -7.08
CA ARG A 175 6.81 -7.77 -8.49
C ARG A 175 5.70 -8.72 -8.91
N GLY A 176 4.79 -8.23 -9.72
CA GLY A 176 3.83 -9.08 -10.41
C GLY A 176 2.54 -8.39 -10.82
N TYR A 177 1.57 -9.20 -11.20
CA TYR A 177 0.29 -8.77 -11.72
C TYR A 177 -0.83 -9.04 -10.73
N PHE A 178 -1.85 -8.18 -10.75
CA PHE A 178 -3.02 -8.32 -9.90
C PHE A 178 -4.30 -7.85 -10.60
N ARG A 179 -5.43 -8.31 -10.07
CA ARG A 179 -6.77 -7.84 -10.40
C ARG A 179 -7.65 -7.86 -9.16
N ALA A 180 -8.56 -6.91 -9.03
CA ALA A 180 -9.56 -6.90 -7.97
C ALA A 180 -10.82 -6.16 -8.40
N LEU A 181 -11.96 -6.57 -7.86
CA LEU A 181 -13.18 -5.77 -7.88
C LEU A 181 -13.03 -4.68 -6.81
N VAL A 182 -13.28 -3.42 -7.18
CA VAL A 182 -13.27 -2.29 -6.26
C VAL A 182 -14.53 -2.34 -5.40
N LYS A 183 -14.35 -2.46 -4.08
CA LYS A 183 -15.44 -2.48 -3.09
C LYS A 183 -15.82 -1.08 -2.63
#